data_AF-A0A3B5MG36-F1
#
_entry.id   AF-A0A3B5MG36-F1
#
_cell.length_a   1.000
_cell.length_b   1.000
_cell.length_c   1.000
_cell.angle_alpha   90.00
_cell.angle_beta   90.00
_cell.angle_gamma   90.00
#
_symmetry.space_group_name_H-M   'P 1'
#
loop_
_entity.id
_entity.type
_entity.pdbx_description
1 polymer ?
#
loop_
_entity_poly.entity_id
_entity_poly.type
_entity_poly.pdbx_seq_one_letter_code
_entity_poly.pdbx_strand_id
1 'polypeptide(L)'
;WCVFFSVCRRPSNPKMGLLFVILSVIFMKGGVVRENLMWNTLKKLRVDPGQRHEEFGDVRKVITDEFVRQRYLEYVRVPHTEPVEYEFRWGQRSDMEVSKAQILEFMGQLLEQDPQSWTQQYREAHSTASSSQASSSNHR
;
A
#
# COMPACT_ATOMS: atom_id res chain seq x y z
N TRP A 1 -13.57 9.64 4.08
CA TRP A 1 -12.63 10.08 5.13
C TRP A 1 -13.10 9.74 6.55
N CYS A 2 -14.37 9.94 6.92
CA CYS A 2 -14.88 9.56 8.26
C CYS A 2 -14.75 8.06 8.61
N VAL A 3 -14.86 7.15 7.64
CA VAL A 3 -14.84 5.70 7.91
C VAL A 3 -13.40 5.19 8.15
N PHE A 4 -12.40 5.77 7.48
CA PHE A 4 -10.97 5.46 7.68
C PHE A 4 -10.46 5.91 9.06
N PHE A 5 -11.07 6.96 9.61
CA PHE A 5 -10.75 7.50 10.93
C PHE A 5 -11.39 6.72 12.09
N SER A 6 -12.40 5.88 11.82
CA SER A 6 -13.22 5.24 12.86
C SER A 6 -12.65 3.88 13.32
N VAL A 7 -12.06 3.09 12.42
CA VAL A 7 -11.66 1.69 12.71
C VAL A 7 -10.17 1.55 13.07
N CYS A 8 -9.29 2.37 12.49
CA CYS A 8 -7.89 2.40 12.88
C CYS A 8 -7.73 3.29 14.11
N ARG A 9 -7.77 2.70 15.31
CA ARG A 9 -7.30 3.22 16.60
C ARG A 9 -6.46 4.49 16.42
N ARG A 10 -7.07 5.68 16.62
CA ARG A 10 -6.55 7.02 16.28
C ARG A 10 -5.03 6.99 16.05
N PRO A 11 -4.54 7.03 14.80
CA PRO A 11 -3.12 7.21 14.61
C PRO A 11 -2.80 8.56 15.22
N SER A 12 -2.02 8.58 16.31
CA SER A 12 -1.56 9.81 16.95
C SER A 12 -0.74 10.68 15.99
N ASN A 13 -0.43 10.15 14.79
CA ASN A 13 0.27 10.80 13.72
C ASN A 13 -0.54 10.68 12.41
N PRO A 14 -1.03 11.80 11.85
CA PRO A 14 -1.82 11.80 10.61
C PRO A 14 -1.07 11.15 9.44
N LYS A 15 0.27 11.23 9.39
CA LYS A 15 1.09 10.57 8.35
C LYS A 15 0.90 9.06 8.32
N MET A 16 0.65 8.42 9.47
CA MET A 16 0.36 6.99 9.51
C MET A 16 -0.98 6.67 8.84
N GLY A 17 -1.98 7.54 8.98
CA GLY A 17 -3.24 7.42 8.26
C GLY A 17 -3.04 7.46 6.75
N LEU A 18 -2.23 8.41 6.25
CA LEU A 18 -1.85 8.48 4.84
C LEU A 18 -1.11 7.21 4.39
N LEU A 19 -0.19 6.69 5.20
CA LEU A 19 0.53 5.46 4.90
C LEU A 19 -0.44 4.27 4.72
N PHE A 20 -1.38 4.08 5.66
CA PHE A 20 -2.37 3.00 5.55
C PHE A 20 -3.22 3.12 4.28
N VAL A 21 -3.62 4.34 3.89
CA VAL A 21 -4.35 4.56 2.63
C VAL A 21 -3.52 4.09 1.43
N ILE A 22 -2.24 4.45 1.37
CA ILE A 22 -1.35 4.07 0.26
C ILE A 22 -1.16 2.55 0.23
N LEU A 23 -0.88 1.93 1.38
CA LEU A 23 -0.72 0.48 1.47
C LEU A 23 -1.97 -0.27 1.00
N SER A 24 -3.16 0.21 1.39
CA SER A 24 -4.43 -0.32 0.92
C SER A 24 -4.57 -0.21 -0.61
N VAL A 25 -4.26 0.94 -1.19
CA VAL A 25 -4.32 1.11 -2.66
C VAL A 25 -3.37 0.15 -3.38
N ILE A 26 -2.14 -0.04 -2.86
CA ILE A 26 -1.17 -0.96 -3.46
C ILE A 26 -1.68 -2.39 -3.40
N PHE A 27 -2.16 -2.81 -2.23
CA PHE A 27 -2.68 -4.17 -2.03
C PHE A 27 -3.90 -4.45 -2.91
N MET A 28 -4.86 -3.53 -2.98
CA MET A 28 -6.06 -3.67 -3.82
C MET A 28 -5.74 -3.77 -5.32
N LYS A 29 -4.61 -3.22 -5.76
CA LYS A 29 -4.13 -3.28 -7.14
C LYS A 29 -3.24 -4.49 -7.46
N GLY A 30 -3.13 -5.46 -6.53
CA GLY A 30 -2.34 -6.67 -6.73
C GLY A 30 -0.87 -6.51 -6.34
N GLY A 31 -0.58 -5.62 -5.38
CA GLY A 31 0.74 -5.48 -4.74
C GLY A 31 1.72 -4.54 -5.44
N VAL A 32 1.42 -4.08 -6.66
CA VAL A 32 2.28 -3.15 -7.42
C VAL A 32 1.43 -2.07 -8.09
N VAL A 33 1.84 -0.80 -7.97
CA VAL A 33 1.12 0.34 -8.56
C VAL A 33 2.07 1.33 -9.22
N ARG A 34 1.85 1.67 -10.49
CA ARG A 34 2.57 2.74 -11.19
C ARG A 34 2.40 4.09 -10.49
N GLU A 35 3.45 4.90 -10.47
CA GLU A 35 3.48 6.23 -9.86
C GLU A 35 2.29 7.08 -10.30
N ASN A 36 2.03 7.17 -11.61
CA ASN A 36 0.92 7.95 -12.18
C ASN A 36 -0.45 7.52 -11.63
N LEU A 37 -0.69 6.21 -11.49
CA LEU A 37 -1.95 5.68 -10.97
C LEU A 37 -2.09 5.95 -9.47
N MET A 38 -0.98 5.88 -8.73
CA MET A 38 -0.94 6.22 -7.31
C MET A 38 -1.37 7.67 -7.08
N TRP A 39 -0.71 8.61 -7.78
CA TRP A 39 -1.02 10.04 -7.66
C TRP A 39 -2.45 10.38 -8.08
N ASN A 40 -2.95 9.75 -9.14
CA ASN A 40 -4.34 9.94 -9.59
C ASN A 40 -5.35 9.43 -8.54
N THR A 41 -5.07 8.30 -7.90
CA THR A 41 -5.92 7.76 -6.83
C THR A 41 -5.91 8.67 -5.61
N LEU A 42 -4.73 9.13 -5.18
CA LEU A 42 -4.58 10.06 -4.06
C LEU A 42 -5.32 11.38 -4.31
N LYS A 43 -5.24 11.92 -5.54
CA LYS A 43 -5.97 13.15 -5.92
C LYS A 43 -7.49 12.97 -5.84
N LYS A 44 -8.02 11.81 -6.24
CA LYS A 44 -9.45 11.47 -6.08
C LYS A 44 -9.85 11.38 -4.60
N LEU A 45 -8.93 10.97 -3.74
CA LEU A 45 -9.09 10.94 -2.29
C LEU A 45 -8.84 12.30 -1.63
N ARG A 46 -8.77 13.41 -2.40
CA ARG A 46 -8.52 14.77 -1.91
C ARG A 46 -7.13 14.98 -1.29
N VAL A 47 -6.17 14.10 -1.59
CA VAL A 47 -4.75 14.29 -1.24
C VAL A 47 -4.03 14.77 -2.50
N ASP A 48 -3.74 16.07 -2.57
CA ASP A 48 -3.05 16.65 -3.73
C ASP A 48 -1.52 16.62 -3.53
N PRO A 49 -0.75 15.90 -4.37
CA PRO A 49 0.71 15.91 -4.28
C PRO A 49 1.36 17.23 -4.70
N GLY A 50 0.62 18.11 -5.40
CA GLY A 50 1.10 19.42 -5.85
C GLY A 50 0.86 20.55 -4.85
N GLN A 51 0.13 20.29 -3.76
CA GLN A 51 -0.12 21.28 -2.71
C GLN A 51 0.54 20.87 -1.40
N ARG A 52 1.14 21.86 -0.71
CA ARG A 52 1.68 21.65 0.62
C ARG A 52 0.51 21.56 1.60
N HIS A 53 0.30 20.39 2.19
CA HIS A 53 -0.68 20.21 3.26
C HIS A 53 -0.13 20.76 4.57
N GLU A 54 -0.96 21.41 5.37
CA GLU A 54 -0.55 21.90 6.71
C GLU A 54 -0.13 20.76 7.64
N GLU A 55 -0.77 19.60 7.50
CA GLU A 55 -0.56 18.43 8.34
C GLU A 55 0.54 17.47 7.82
N PHE A 56 0.69 17.37 6.50
CA PHE A 56 1.63 16.44 5.85
C PHE A 56 2.86 17.10 5.27
N GLY A 57 2.85 18.42 5.06
CA GLY A 57 3.86 19.13 4.29
C GLY A 57 3.80 18.76 2.81
N ASP A 58 4.96 18.44 2.23
CA ASP A 58 5.08 17.96 0.85
C ASP A 58 4.75 16.46 0.80
N VAL A 59 3.54 16.14 0.35
CA VAL A 59 3.02 14.77 0.26
C VAL A 59 3.93 13.90 -0.63
N ARG A 60 4.47 14.45 -1.72
CA ARG A 60 5.34 13.70 -2.62
C ARG A 60 6.61 13.29 -1.89
N LYS A 61 7.22 14.20 -1.14
CA LYS A 61 8.40 13.92 -0.33
C LYS A 61 8.11 12.92 0.79
N VAL A 62 6.97 13.05 1.48
CA VAL A 62 6.58 12.08 2.53
C VAL A 62 6.51 10.66 1.95
N ILE A 63 5.90 10.50 0.79
CA ILE A 63 5.67 9.17 0.20
C ILE A 63 6.95 8.59 -0.40
N THR A 64 7.68 9.38 -1.18
CA THR A 64 8.86 8.91 -1.93
C THR A 64 10.15 8.91 -1.12
N ASP A 65 10.24 9.72 -0.06
CA ASP A 65 11.43 9.83 0.78
C ASP A 65 11.19 9.28 2.19
N GLU A 66 10.20 9.79 2.94
CA GLU A 66 9.99 9.35 4.33
C GLU A 66 9.55 7.88 4.41
N PHE A 67 8.48 7.49 3.71
CA PHE A 67 7.96 6.11 3.77
C PHE A 67 8.88 5.08 3.12
N VAL A 68 9.62 5.48 2.08
CA VAL A 68 10.65 4.63 1.47
C VAL A 68 11.84 4.45 2.41
N ARG A 69 12.33 5.53 3.04
CA ARG A 69 13.40 5.47 4.04
C ARG A 69 13.01 4.62 5.25
N GLN A 70 11.75 4.71 5.67
CA GLN A 70 11.21 3.89 6.77
C GLN A 70 10.92 2.43 6.37
N ARG A 71 11.18 2.04 5.11
CA ARG A 71 10.96 0.68 4.58
C ARG A 71 9.49 0.23 4.58
N TYR A 72 8.55 1.18 4.64
CA TYR A 72 7.13 0.86 4.44
C TYR A 72 6.77 0.76 2.96
N LEU A 73 7.43 1.54 2.12
CA LEU A 73 7.23 1.51 0.67
C LEU A 73 8.55 1.21 -0.04
N GLU A 74 8.46 0.56 -1.17
CA GLU A 74 9.53 0.50 -2.15
C GLU A 74 9.14 1.33 -3.35
N TYR A 75 10.05 2.20 -3.79
CA TYR A 75 9.90 3.01 -4.98
C TYR A 75 10.94 2.57 -6.00
N VAL A 76 10.49 1.83 -7.01
CA VAL A 76 11.37 1.10 -7.93
C VAL A 76 11.16 1.61 -9.34
N ARG A 77 12.25 1.83 -10.07
CA ARG A 77 12.21 2.16 -11.50
C ARG A 77 11.78 0.93 -12.30
N VAL A 78 10.85 1.11 -13.22
CA VAL A 78 10.46 0.06 -14.16
C VAL A 78 11.55 -0.07 -15.23
N PRO A 79 12.13 -1.26 -15.43
CA PRO A 79 13.18 -1.45 -16.42
C PRO A 79 12.60 -1.36 -17.85
N HIS A 80 13.40 -0.82 -18.77
CA HIS A 80 13.07 -0.74 -20.21
C HIS A 80 11.82 0.08 -20.58
N THR A 81 11.44 1.08 -19.78
CA THR A 81 10.38 2.04 -20.11
C THR A 81 10.94 3.37 -20.61
N GLU A 82 10.39 3.86 -21.72
CA GLU A 82 10.62 5.21 -22.24
C GLU A 82 9.27 5.92 -22.49
N PRO A 83 8.95 7.01 -21.77
CA PRO A 83 9.75 7.67 -20.73
C PRO A 83 9.92 6.81 -19.47
N VAL A 84 10.88 7.19 -18.61
CA VAL A 84 11.17 6.46 -17.37
C VAL A 84 9.94 6.41 -16.46
N GLU A 85 9.49 5.21 -16.12
CA GLU A 85 8.39 4.98 -15.18
C GLU A 85 8.89 4.45 -13.83
N TYR A 86 8.10 4.71 -12.79
CA TYR A 86 8.31 4.19 -11.45
C TYR A 86 7.05 3.49 -10.92
N GLU A 87 7.26 2.54 -10.02
CA GLU A 87 6.23 1.77 -9.35
C GLU A 87 6.43 1.77 -7.83
N PHE A 88 5.33 1.76 -7.11
CA PHE A 88 5.25 1.58 -5.68
C PHE A 88 4.91 0.14 -5.33
N ARG A 89 5.58 -0.39 -4.32
CA ARG A 89 5.32 -1.70 -3.70
C ARG A 89 5.33 -1.56 -2.19
N TRP A 90 4.79 -2.57 -1.50
CA TRP A 90 5.00 -2.70 -0.06
C TRP A 90 6.48 -2.95 0.22
N GLY A 91 7.00 -2.29 1.24
CA GLY A 91 8.33 -2.59 1.78
C GLY A 91 8.25 -3.60 2.93
N GLN A 92 9.40 -4.17 3.24
CA GLN A 92 9.56 -5.20 4.28
C GLN A 92 8.88 -4.85 5.61
N ARG A 93 8.92 -3.57 6.02
CA ARG A 93 8.32 -3.15 7.28
C ARG A 93 6.79 -3.22 7.25
N SER A 94 6.19 -2.92 6.10
CA SER A 94 4.73 -3.04 5.93
C SER A 94 4.27 -4.49 6.01
N ASP A 95 5.01 -5.43 5.44
CA ASP A 95 4.67 -6.86 5.55
C ASP A 95 4.73 -7.38 7.00
N MET A 96 5.56 -6.77 7.85
CA MET A 96 5.67 -7.15 9.26
C MET A 96 4.66 -6.44 10.17
N GLU A 97 4.42 -5.15 9.93
CA GLU A 97 3.59 -4.32 10.83
C GLU A 97 2.12 -4.26 10.41
N VAL A 98 1.81 -4.54 9.13
CA VAL A 98 0.46 -4.39 8.58
C VAL A 98 -0.05 -5.72 8.04
N SER A 99 -1.17 -6.19 8.60
CA SER A 99 -1.83 -7.39 8.09
C SER A 99 -2.65 -7.07 6.83
N LYS A 100 -2.31 -7.72 5.72
CA LYS A 100 -3.08 -7.64 4.46
C LYS A 100 -4.56 -8.01 4.65
N ALA A 101 -4.86 -8.94 5.57
CA ALA A 101 -6.23 -9.30 5.93
C ALA A 101 -6.99 -8.15 6.61
N GLN A 102 -6.34 -7.42 7.52
CA GLN A 102 -6.94 -6.25 8.16
C GLN A 102 -7.25 -5.14 7.15
N ILE A 103 -6.36 -4.93 6.17
CA ILE A 103 -6.62 -3.99 5.07
C ILE A 103 -7.80 -4.44 4.22
N LEU A 104 -7.89 -5.73 3.90
CA LEU A 104 -8.97 -6.26 3.08
C LEU A 104 -10.34 -6.14 3.77
N GLU A 105 -10.42 -6.52 5.05
CA GLU A 105 -11.62 -6.37 5.87
C GLU A 105 -12.04 -4.90 5.96
N PHE A 106 -11.08 -4.01 6.21
CA PHE A 106 -11.32 -2.58 6.26
C PHE A 106 -11.82 -2.02 4.92
N MET A 107 -11.25 -2.44 3.80
CA MET A 107 -11.70 -2.05 2.46
C MET A 107 -13.10 -2.59 2.14
N GLY A 108 -13.43 -3.81 2.54
CA GLY A 108 -14.76 -4.37 2.39
C GLY A 108 -15.81 -3.58 3.15
N GLN A 109 -15.52 -3.20 4.40
CA GLN A 109 -16.39 -2.33 5.19
C GLN A 109 -16.53 -0.92 4.58
N LEU A 110 -15.43 -0.35 4.07
CA LEU A 110 -15.44 0.99 3.49
C LEU A 110 -16.23 1.06 2.17
N LEU A 111 -16.12 0.02 1.35
CA LEU A 111 -16.74 -0.03 0.02
C LEU A 111 -18.10 -0.74 0.03
N GLU A 112 -18.59 -1.16 1.21
CA GLU A 112 -19.78 -2.01 1.37
C GLU A 112 -19.77 -3.23 0.43
N GLN A 113 -18.58 -3.77 0.18
CA GLN A 113 -18.37 -4.92 -0.67
C GLN A 113 -17.84 -6.08 0.16
N ASP A 114 -18.27 -7.29 -0.16
CA ASP A 114 -17.74 -8.49 0.48
C ASP A 114 -16.24 -8.64 0.16
N PRO A 115 -15.33 -8.70 1.16
CA PRO A 115 -13.92 -9.02 0.98
C PRO A 115 -13.65 -10.22 0.05
N GLN A 116 -14.57 -11.21 0.01
CA GLN A 116 -14.45 -12.40 -0.84
C GLN A 116 -14.64 -12.10 -2.33
N SER A 117 -15.25 -10.96 -2.68
CA SER A 117 -15.38 -10.50 -4.07
C SER A 117 -14.03 -10.20 -4.72
N TRP A 118 -13.01 -9.85 -3.93
CA TRP A 118 -11.61 -9.73 -4.37
C TRP A 118 -10.88 -11.05 -4.17
N THR A 119 -11.27 -12.08 -4.92
CA THR A 119 -10.83 -13.47 -4.69
C THR A 119 -9.30 -13.65 -4.67
N GLN A 120 -8.55 -12.89 -5.47
CA GLN A 120 -7.08 -12.94 -5.47
C GLN A 120 -6.48 -12.32 -4.20
N GLN A 121 -6.97 -11.14 -3.81
CA GLN A 121 -6.54 -10.41 -2.63
C GLN A 121 -6.95 -11.15 -1.35
N TYR A 122 -8.14 -11.76 -1.32
CA TYR A 122 -8.60 -12.61 -0.23
C TYR A 122 -7.69 -13.83 -0.05
N ARG A 123 -7.33 -14.50 -1.14
CA ARG A 123 -6.38 -15.61 -1.08
C ARG A 123 -5.03 -15.15 -0.55
N GLU A 124 -4.49 -14.04 -1.05
CA GLU A 124 -3.19 -13.53 -0.61
C GLU A 124 -3.21 -13.12 0.88
N ALA A 125 -4.25 -12.40 1.30
CA ALA A 125 -4.46 -11.98 2.69
C ALA A 125 -4.57 -13.15 3.67
N HIS A 126 -5.18 -14.26 3.26
CA HIS A 126 -5.38 -15.46 4.09
C HIS A 126 -4.32 -16.57 3.84
N SER A 127 -3.36 -16.35 2.94
CA SER A 127 -2.31 -17.33 2.60
C SER A 127 -1.07 -17.29 3.48
N THR A 128 -1.07 -16.56 4.60
CA THR A 128 0.01 -16.52 5.60
C THR A 128 0.15 -17.84 6.39
N ALA A 129 0.26 -18.96 5.67
CA ALA A 129 0.70 -20.27 6.14
C ALA A 129 1.13 -21.19 4.96
N SER A 130 1.98 -20.75 4.02
CA SER A 130 2.79 -21.66 3.17
C SER A 130 3.70 -20.94 2.16
N SER A 131 4.79 -20.32 2.62
CA SER A 131 5.98 -20.18 1.76
C SER A 131 7.27 -20.18 2.60
N SER A 132 7.34 -21.16 3.50
CA SER A 132 8.62 -21.67 3.99
C SER A 132 8.86 -23.01 3.31
N GLN A 133 9.99 -23.12 2.60
CA GLN A 133 10.62 -24.33 2.04
C GLN A 133 10.14 -24.85 0.67
N ALA A 134 11.00 -24.69 -0.36
CA ALA A 134 11.88 -25.75 -0.86
C ALA A 134 12.07 -25.70 -2.39
N SER A 135 13.31 -25.49 -2.85
CA SER A 135 13.93 -26.28 -3.93
C SER A 135 15.41 -25.90 -4.08
N SER A 136 16.21 -26.32 -3.10
CA SER A 136 17.58 -26.77 -3.39
C SER A 136 17.61 -28.26 -3.16
N SER A 137 17.27 -29.03 -4.19
CA SER A 137 17.46 -30.48 -4.22
C SER A 137 18.60 -30.79 -5.18
N ASN A 138 19.78 -30.89 -4.58
CA ASN A 138 20.99 -31.43 -5.18
C ASN A 138 20.76 -32.93 -5.44
N HIS A 139 20.61 -33.38 -6.69
CA HIS A 139 20.63 -34.82 -7.01
C HIS A 139 21.42 -35.10 -8.30
N ARG A 140 22.56 -35.76 -8.05
CA ARG A 140 23.40 -36.61 -8.92
C ARG A 140 24.54 -35.98 -9.71
#